data_AF-A0A4Y8CKP0-F1
#
_entry.id   AF-A0A4Y8CKP0-F1
#
_cell.length_a   1.000
_cell.length_b   1.000
_cell.length_c   1.000
_cell.angle_alpha   90.00
_cell.angle_beta   90.00
_cell.angle_gamma   90.00
#
_symmetry.space_group_name_H-M   'P 1'
#
loop_
_entity.id
_entity.type
_entity.pdbx_description
1 polymer ?
#
loop_
_entity_poly.entity_id
_entity_poly.type
_entity_poly.pdbx_seq_one_letter_code
_entity_poly.pdbx_strand_id
1 'polypeptide(L)'
;MSTGLLPAPPGITPNFSTSALSSTQVAYIIAYTITLGLASSTLGIRLYTRISIMNSFGLDDVAIILSYACSIAYFAITIDCMRYGFGRHLWEVTGEQMAHYLTKLSPMVATYAWAPAFTKLSILILLYRLNPSKYFRIGCCLVAGIIITYTLAISLIIAIPCVPTNPENGQCLNQCGLWQAIFNILTDAAILLLPSNMLYLLKLPLRQKLAVASIFSTGIFVIIICIVRITYIMALQDNPDVLYTQGRAAVWSSVEINIGIFCNTLVVLRPFIRQYFPGLFSSHLISDDARQTPDPEANLESRKRRIGKLRKKNSLTLTTMDHQMNRMDKQAGIMREYEVSVERSDGEGASSVNVGKEKEREDEMESMEGMIRRVSVDGSDKL
;
A
#
# COMPACT_ATOMS: atom_id res chain seq x y z
N MET A 1 -35.73 -6.72 36.88
CA MET A 1 -36.83 -5.85 36.40
C MET A 1 -36.48 -5.41 34.99
N SER A 2 -37.29 -5.79 34.01
CA SER A 2 -37.12 -5.46 32.57
C SER A 2 -37.64 -4.06 32.28
N THR A 3 -36.97 -3.06 32.85
CA THR A 3 -37.19 -1.65 32.54
C THR A 3 -36.04 -1.17 31.64
N GLY A 4 -36.38 -0.50 30.55
CA GLY A 4 -35.42 0.15 29.67
C GLY A 4 -34.69 1.29 30.38
N LEU A 5 -33.50 1.64 29.87
CA LEU A 5 -32.69 2.75 30.39
C LEU A 5 -33.26 4.14 30.06
N LEU A 6 -34.16 4.23 29.08
CA LEU A 6 -34.96 5.43 28.76
C LEU A 6 -36.45 5.07 28.75
N PRO A 7 -37.37 6.02 29.05
CA PRO A 7 -38.79 5.80 28.81
C PRO A 7 -39.06 5.69 27.30
N ALA A 8 -39.87 4.71 26.92
CA ALA A 8 -40.27 4.55 25.52
C ALA A 8 -41.21 5.70 25.08
N PRO A 9 -41.12 6.13 23.81
CA PRO A 9 -42.06 7.09 23.24
C PRO A 9 -43.52 6.58 23.31
N PRO A 10 -44.52 7.49 23.34
CA PRO A 10 -45.93 7.09 23.34
C PRO A 10 -46.26 6.18 22.15
N GLY A 11 -46.90 5.04 22.41
CA GLY A 11 -47.33 4.09 21.37
C GLY A 11 -46.28 3.04 20.96
N ILE A 12 -45.08 3.04 21.55
CA ILE A 12 -44.04 2.03 21.30
C ILE A 12 -43.92 1.10 22.50
N THR A 13 -44.13 -0.20 22.30
CA THR A 13 -43.84 -1.23 23.31
C THR A 13 -42.37 -1.66 23.17
N PRO A 14 -41.51 -1.45 24.19
CA PRO A 14 -40.11 -1.82 24.10
C PRO A 14 -39.94 -3.32 23.95
N ASN A 15 -39.08 -3.74 23.01
CA ASN A 15 -38.79 -5.15 22.78
C ASN A 15 -37.41 -5.53 23.35
N PHE A 16 -37.41 -6.19 24.50
CA PHE A 16 -36.20 -6.67 25.16
C PHE A 16 -35.68 -8.01 24.63
N SER A 17 -36.36 -8.64 23.66
CA SER A 17 -35.91 -9.93 23.12
C SER A 17 -34.65 -9.78 22.27
N THR A 18 -33.57 -10.47 22.60
CA THR A 18 -32.29 -10.43 21.88
C THR A 18 -32.28 -11.18 20.55
N SER A 19 -33.35 -11.94 20.26
CA SER A 19 -33.49 -12.79 19.07
C SER A 19 -33.83 -12.02 17.78
N ALA A 20 -34.51 -10.87 17.86
CA ALA A 20 -34.89 -10.08 16.70
C ALA A 20 -33.82 -9.03 16.37
N LEU A 21 -33.21 -9.03 15.18
CA LEU A 21 -32.26 -7.97 14.81
C LEU A 21 -33.00 -6.65 14.55
N SER A 22 -32.44 -5.54 15.04
CA SER A 22 -32.90 -4.19 14.69
C SER A 22 -32.49 -3.80 13.27
N SER A 23 -33.24 -2.91 12.63
CA SER A 23 -32.96 -2.40 11.27
C SER A 23 -31.53 -1.87 11.12
N THR A 24 -30.99 -1.22 12.16
CA THR A 24 -29.59 -0.73 12.21
C THR A 24 -28.57 -1.87 12.25
N GLN A 25 -28.84 -2.93 13.02
CA GLN A 25 -27.97 -4.11 13.11
C GLN A 25 -27.93 -4.86 11.77
N VAL A 26 -29.09 -5.01 11.11
CA VAL A 26 -29.20 -5.59 9.77
C VAL A 26 -28.43 -4.74 8.75
N ALA A 27 -28.62 -3.42 8.76
CA ALA A 27 -27.91 -2.50 7.88
C ALA A 27 -26.39 -2.59 8.05
N TYR A 28 -25.90 -2.70 9.29
CA TYR A 28 -24.48 -2.91 9.59
C TYR A 28 -23.96 -4.20 8.97
N ILE A 29 -24.65 -5.34 9.18
CA ILE A 29 -24.20 -6.64 8.66
C ILE A 29 -24.16 -6.63 7.12
N ILE A 30 -25.19 -6.08 6.47
CA ILE A 30 -25.25 -5.98 5.01
C ILE A 30 -24.11 -5.09 4.48
N ALA A 31 -23.93 -3.89 5.05
CA ALA A 31 -22.88 -2.97 4.62
C ALA A 31 -21.48 -3.57 4.83
N TYR A 32 -21.25 -4.21 5.98
CA TYR A 32 -19.97 -4.85 6.29
C TYR A 32 -19.67 -6.00 5.32
N THR A 33 -20.60 -6.92 5.11
CA THR A 33 -20.38 -8.10 4.25
C THR A 33 -20.09 -7.71 2.80
N ILE A 34 -20.82 -6.73 2.24
CA ILE A 34 -20.59 -6.22 0.89
C ILE A 34 -19.20 -5.59 0.77
N THR A 35 -18.87 -4.67 1.69
CA THR A 35 -17.59 -3.93 1.64
C THR A 35 -16.40 -4.83 1.95
N LEU A 36 -16.56 -5.81 2.85
CA LEU A 36 -15.55 -6.82 3.12
C LEU A 36 -15.30 -7.66 1.88
N GLY A 37 -16.34 -8.16 1.20
CA GLY A 37 -16.18 -8.95 -0.02
C GLY A 37 -15.36 -8.24 -1.10
N LEU A 38 -15.58 -6.94 -1.28
CA LEU A 38 -14.77 -6.09 -2.17
C LEU A 38 -13.31 -6.00 -1.70
N ALA A 39 -13.08 -5.70 -0.42
CA ALA A 39 -11.75 -5.57 0.16
C ALA A 39 -10.96 -6.89 0.13
N SER A 40 -11.60 -8.02 0.45
CA SER A 40 -11.00 -9.36 0.41
C SER A 40 -10.60 -9.73 -1.01
N SER A 41 -11.45 -9.44 -1.99
CA SER A 41 -11.19 -9.74 -3.40
C SER A 41 -9.96 -8.98 -3.91
N THR A 42 -9.88 -7.68 -3.66
CA THR A 42 -8.74 -6.87 -4.11
C THR A 42 -7.46 -7.14 -3.31
N LEU A 43 -7.57 -7.43 -2.02
CA LEU A 43 -6.44 -7.86 -1.21
C LEU A 43 -5.88 -9.20 -1.70
N GLY A 44 -6.74 -10.17 -2.04
CA GLY A 44 -6.33 -11.45 -2.61
C GLY A 44 -5.54 -11.27 -3.91
N ILE A 45 -6.05 -10.46 -4.84
CA ILE A 45 -5.35 -10.13 -6.10
C ILE A 45 -4.01 -9.46 -5.83
N ARG A 46 -3.96 -8.53 -4.87
CA ARG A 46 -2.73 -7.85 -4.49
C ARG A 46 -1.70 -8.85 -3.95
N LEU A 47 -2.07 -9.71 -3.01
CA LEU A 47 -1.16 -10.69 -2.42
C LEU A 47 -0.65 -11.68 -3.47
N TYR A 48 -1.53 -12.18 -4.34
CA TYR A 48 -1.14 -13.01 -5.48
C TYR A 48 -0.13 -12.30 -6.39
N THR A 49 -0.39 -11.04 -6.73
CA THR A 49 0.52 -10.24 -7.56
C THR A 49 1.88 -10.05 -6.90
N ARG A 50 1.91 -9.74 -5.60
CA ARG A 50 3.17 -9.49 -4.87
C ARG A 50 4.01 -10.74 -4.68
N ILE A 51 3.37 -11.86 -4.35
CA ILE A 51 4.03 -13.12 -4.05
C ILE A 51 4.40 -13.85 -5.35
N SER A 52 3.45 -14.05 -6.25
CA SER A 52 3.65 -14.92 -7.41
C SER A 52 4.22 -14.20 -8.64
N ILE A 53 3.90 -12.91 -8.84
CA ILE A 53 4.31 -12.18 -10.06
C ILE A 53 5.55 -11.33 -9.81
N MET A 54 5.53 -10.52 -8.75
CA MET A 54 6.60 -9.57 -8.45
C MET A 54 7.70 -10.18 -7.56
N ASN A 55 7.42 -11.31 -6.89
CA ASN A 55 8.28 -11.94 -5.90
C ASN A 55 8.90 -10.92 -4.91
N SER A 56 8.09 -9.96 -4.47
CA SER A 56 8.53 -8.86 -3.62
C SER A 56 7.46 -8.52 -2.59
N PHE A 57 7.54 -9.22 -1.46
CA PHE A 57 6.70 -8.97 -0.30
C PHE A 57 7.29 -7.84 0.54
N GLY A 58 6.51 -6.79 0.80
CA GLY A 58 6.97 -5.60 1.53
C GLY A 58 6.30 -5.43 2.89
N LEU A 59 6.84 -4.52 3.70
CA LEU A 59 6.19 -4.08 4.95
C LEU A 59 4.83 -3.42 4.69
N ASP A 60 4.61 -2.84 3.51
CA ASP A 60 3.31 -2.33 3.09
C ASP A 60 2.24 -3.44 3.00
N ASP A 61 2.64 -4.65 2.62
CA ASP A 61 1.75 -5.81 2.54
C ASP A 61 1.42 -6.38 3.92
N VAL A 62 2.39 -6.41 4.85
CA VAL A 62 2.14 -6.80 6.26
C VAL A 62 1.17 -5.83 6.92
N ALA A 63 1.39 -4.53 6.76
CA ALA A 63 0.54 -3.50 7.36
C ALA A 63 -0.91 -3.59 6.85
N ILE A 64 -1.14 -3.83 5.55
CA ILE A 64 -2.50 -3.94 5.03
C ILE A 64 -3.20 -5.25 5.47
N ILE A 65 -2.47 -6.36 5.61
CA ILE A 65 -3.01 -7.60 6.19
C ILE A 65 -3.42 -7.38 7.64
N LEU A 66 -2.60 -6.67 8.42
CA LEU A 66 -2.91 -6.37 9.82
C LEU A 66 -4.13 -5.44 9.94
N SER A 67 -4.25 -4.45 9.06
CA SER A 67 -5.46 -3.62 8.94
C SER A 67 -6.71 -4.46 8.65
N TYR A 68 -6.62 -5.41 7.73
CA TYR A 68 -7.71 -6.34 7.41
C TYR A 68 -8.08 -7.25 8.59
N ALA A 69 -7.08 -7.76 9.32
CA ALA A 69 -7.31 -8.53 10.55
C ALA A 69 -8.03 -7.69 11.63
N CYS A 70 -7.64 -6.43 11.81
CA CYS A 70 -8.34 -5.49 12.70
C CYS A 70 -9.79 -5.24 12.24
N SER A 71 -10.06 -5.15 10.94
CA SER A 71 -11.43 -5.02 10.41
C SER A 71 -12.30 -6.22 10.79
N ILE A 72 -11.77 -7.45 10.67
CA ILE A 72 -12.48 -8.68 11.05
C ILE A 72 -12.72 -8.71 12.57
N ALA A 73 -11.70 -8.35 13.36
CA ALA A 73 -11.83 -8.29 14.82
C ALA A 73 -12.89 -7.26 15.25
N TYR A 74 -12.91 -6.08 14.63
CA TYR A 74 -13.91 -5.04 14.87
C TYR A 74 -15.34 -5.55 14.60
N PHE A 75 -15.53 -6.28 13.50
CA PHE A 75 -16.81 -6.89 13.18
C PHE A 75 -17.24 -7.94 14.19
N ALA A 76 -16.34 -8.87 14.54
CA ALA A 76 -16.62 -9.92 15.51
C ALA A 76 -17.03 -9.34 16.88
N ILE A 77 -16.31 -8.31 17.35
CA ILE A 77 -16.63 -7.62 18.59
C ILE A 77 -17.98 -6.90 18.47
N THR A 78 -18.25 -6.25 17.34
CA THR A 78 -19.51 -5.52 17.12
C THR A 78 -20.71 -6.48 17.11
N ILE A 79 -20.58 -7.66 16.50
CA ILE A 79 -21.61 -8.72 16.54
C ILE A 79 -21.83 -9.22 17.97
N ASP A 80 -20.77 -9.35 18.79
CA ASP A 80 -20.93 -9.67 20.21
C ASP A 80 -21.66 -8.54 20.96
N CYS A 81 -21.31 -7.28 20.70
CA CYS A 81 -21.99 -6.10 21.25
C CYS A 81 -23.48 -6.04 20.90
N MET A 82 -23.90 -6.53 19.73
CA MET A 82 -25.33 -6.56 19.33
C MET A 82 -26.19 -7.39 20.28
N ARG A 83 -25.62 -8.42 20.93
CA ARG A 83 -26.31 -9.24 21.95
C ARG A 83 -26.65 -8.45 23.21
N TYR A 84 -25.91 -7.36 23.45
CA TYR A 84 -26.07 -6.46 24.60
C TYR A 84 -26.79 -5.16 24.24
N GLY A 85 -27.52 -5.13 23.12
CA GLY A 85 -28.35 -3.99 22.72
C GLY A 85 -27.66 -2.96 21.82
N PHE A 86 -26.43 -3.21 21.35
CA PHE A 86 -25.75 -2.30 20.42
C PHE A 86 -26.55 -2.10 19.13
N GLY A 87 -26.81 -0.85 18.76
CA GLY A 87 -27.65 -0.47 17.62
C GLY A 87 -29.15 -0.46 17.91
N ARG A 88 -29.61 -0.89 19.10
CA ARG A 88 -31.00 -0.73 19.51
C ARG A 88 -31.22 0.58 20.25
N HIS A 89 -32.49 0.96 20.36
CA HIS A 89 -32.88 2.13 21.13
C HIS A 89 -32.71 1.87 22.62
N LEU A 90 -32.31 2.90 23.38
CA LEU A 90 -31.98 2.76 24.80
C LEU A 90 -33.16 2.32 25.69
N TRP A 91 -34.40 2.57 25.27
CA TRP A 91 -35.61 2.07 25.94
C TRP A 91 -35.82 0.55 25.78
N GLU A 92 -35.09 -0.10 24.88
CA GLU A 92 -35.13 -1.56 24.65
C GLU A 92 -33.96 -2.31 25.30
N VAL A 93 -33.11 -1.60 26.05
CA VAL A 93 -31.88 -2.14 26.63
C VAL A 93 -31.95 -2.08 28.15
N THR A 94 -31.63 -3.19 28.81
CA THR A 94 -31.59 -3.28 30.28
C THR A 94 -30.26 -2.78 30.84
N GLY A 95 -30.25 -2.39 32.12
CA GLY A 95 -29.01 -1.95 32.79
C GLY A 95 -27.90 -3.01 32.80
N GLU A 96 -28.26 -4.30 32.92
CA GLU A 96 -27.32 -5.42 32.86
C GLU A 96 -26.67 -5.56 31.47
N GLN A 97 -27.48 -5.45 30.40
CA GLN A 97 -26.97 -5.45 29.03
C GLN A 97 -26.01 -4.28 28.79
N MET A 98 -26.34 -3.09 29.29
CA MET A 98 -25.46 -1.93 29.19
C MET A 98 -24.13 -2.16 29.92
N ALA A 99 -24.14 -2.74 31.12
CA ALA A 99 -22.92 -3.04 31.86
C ALA A 99 -22.00 -3.99 31.08
N HIS A 100 -22.56 -5.04 30.47
CA HIS A 100 -21.80 -5.93 29.59
C HIS A 100 -21.28 -5.22 28.34
N TYR A 101 -22.08 -4.39 27.69
CA TYR A 101 -21.67 -3.60 26.54
C TYR A 101 -20.45 -2.72 26.86
N LEU A 102 -20.46 -2.04 28.01
CA LEU A 102 -19.36 -1.16 28.42
C LEU A 102 -18.03 -1.93 28.54
N THR A 103 -18.02 -3.17 29.01
CA THR A 103 -16.79 -3.99 29.06
C THR A 103 -16.22 -4.30 27.66
N LYS A 104 -17.09 -4.38 26.65
CA LYS A 104 -16.73 -4.67 25.24
C LYS A 104 -16.40 -3.41 24.43
N LEU A 105 -16.73 -2.24 24.95
CA LEU A 105 -16.49 -0.96 24.31
C LEU A 105 -14.99 -0.69 24.10
N SER A 106 -14.16 -0.97 25.11
CA SER A 106 -12.69 -0.77 25.03
C SER A 106 -12.04 -1.53 23.85
N PRO A 107 -12.20 -2.86 23.71
CA PRO A 107 -11.63 -3.58 22.58
C PRO A 107 -12.26 -3.20 21.23
N MET A 108 -13.54 -2.79 21.21
CA MET A 108 -14.19 -2.28 20.00
C MET A 108 -13.54 -0.98 19.50
N VAL A 109 -13.29 -0.02 20.40
CA VAL A 109 -12.64 1.25 20.03
C VAL A 109 -11.17 1.02 19.66
N ALA A 110 -10.46 0.14 20.36
CA ALA A 110 -9.07 -0.19 20.04
C ALA A 110 -8.95 -0.79 18.63
N THR A 111 -9.74 -1.82 18.30
CA THR A 111 -9.72 -2.44 16.96
C THR A 111 -10.10 -1.44 15.87
N TYR A 112 -11.06 -0.57 16.14
CA TYR A 112 -11.42 0.54 15.24
C TYR A 112 -10.28 1.55 15.05
N ALA A 113 -9.50 1.87 16.09
CA ALA A 113 -8.39 2.82 15.99
C ALA A 113 -7.21 2.29 15.18
N TRP A 114 -6.86 1.02 15.38
CA TRP A 114 -5.71 0.41 14.73
C TRP A 114 -5.95 0.08 13.25
N ALA A 115 -7.18 -0.27 12.86
CA ALA A 115 -7.51 -0.60 11.47
C ALA A 115 -7.11 0.49 10.45
N PRO A 116 -7.58 1.76 10.56
CA PRO A 116 -7.20 2.84 9.65
C PRO A 116 -5.73 3.25 9.84
N ALA A 117 -5.17 3.16 11.05
CA ALA A 117 -3.76 3.45 11.29
C ALA A 117 -2.86 2.54 10.45
N PHE A 118 -3.14 1.23 10.43
CA PHE A 118 -2.39 0.28 9.59
C PHE A 118 -2.64 0.49 8.09
N THR A 119 -3.86 0.84 7.67
CA THR A 119 -4.14 1.20 6.26
C THR A 119 -3.27 2.38 5.81
N LYS A 120 -3.16 3.41 6.66
CA LYS A 120 -2.36 4.61 6.40
C LYS A 120 -0.87 4.32 6.41
N LEU A 121 -0.39 3.52 7.37
CA LEU A 121 1.01 3.11 7.40
C LEU A 121 1.39 2.32 6.14
N SER A 122 0.51 1.42 5.67
CA SER A 122 0.72 0.68 4.42
C SER A 122 0.87 1.62 3.21
N ILE A 123 -0.01 2.62 3.05
CA ILE A 123 0.11 3.56 1.92
C ILE A 123 1.35 4.46 2.05
N LEU A 124 1.72 4.89 3.25
CA LEU A 124 2.95 5.65 3.49
C LEU A 124 4.20 4.85 3.12
N ILE A 125 4.28 3.58 3.51
CA ILE A 125 5.42 2.71 3.18
C ILE A 125 5.50 2.54 1.66
N LEU A 126 4.36 2.35 1.01
CA LEU A 126 4.31 2.28 -0.46
C LEU A 126 4.82 3.57 -1.12
N LEU A 127 4.37 4.73 -0.65
CA LEU A 127 4.82 6.04 -1.13
C LEU A 127 6.32 6.25 -0.90
N TYR A 128 6.82 5.91 0.29
CA TYR A 128 8.24 5.98 0.65
C TYR A 128 9.11 5.15 -0.30
N ARG A 129 8.63 3.95 -0.68
CA ARG A 129 9.35 3.03 -1.57
C ARG A 129 9.32 3.49 -3.02
N LEU A 130 8.22 4.08 -3.47
CA LEU A 130 8.04 4.60 -4.83
C LEU A 130 8.91 5.83 -5.12
N ASN A 131 9.13 6.69 -4.13
CA ASN A 131 9.80 7.97 -4.34
C ASN A 131 11.19 8.01 -3.69
N PRO A 132 12.27 8.19 -4.48
CA PRO A 132 13.62 8.26 -3.95
C PRO A 132 13.98 9.62 -3.31
N SER A 133 13.15 10.64 -3.42
CA SER A 133 13.44 11.98 -2.88
C SER A 133 13.57 11.98 -1.35
N LYS A 134 14.68 12.53 -0.83
CA LYS A 134 14.97 12.59 0.62
C LYS A 134 13.90 13.39 1.37
N TYR A 135 13.49 14.55 0.85
CA TYR A 135 12.47 15.40 1.48
C TYR A 135 11.11 14.69 1.57
N PHE A 136 10.73 13.97 0.52
CA PHE A 136 9.48 13.21 0.49
C PHE A 136 9.49 12.05 1.49
N ARG A 137 10.62 11.34 1.59
CA ARG A 137 10.83 10.26 2.56
C ARG A 137 10.77 10.75 4.00
N ILE A 138 11.37 11.90 4.30
CA ILE A 138 11.27 12.54 5.62
C ILE A 138 9.80 12.86 5.93
N GLY A 139 9.07 13.46 4.98
CA GLY A 139 7.63 13.73 5.14
C GLY A 139 6.81 12.48 5.43
N CYS A 140 7.07 11.37 4.73
CA CYS A 140 6.42 10.08 5.01
C CYS A 140 6.73 9.60 6.43
N CYS A 141 8.00 9.60 6.86
CA CYS A 141 8.37 9.16 8.20
C CYS A 141 7.75 10.03 9.30
N LEU A 142 7.67 11.35 9.10
CA LEU A 142 7.03 12.26 10.05
C LEU A 142 5.54 11.96 10.20
N VAL A 143 4.81 11.81 9.10
CA VAL A 143 3.38 11.49 9.14
C VAL A 143 3.15 10.09 9.74
N ALA A 144 3.99 9.09 9.44
CA ALA A 144 3.93 7.78 10.08
C ALA A 144 4.13 7.87 11.59
N GLY A 145 5.12 8.64 12.04
CA GLY A 145 5.40 8.88 13.45
C GLY A 145 4.20 9.50 14.17
N ILE A 146 3.57 10.53 13.57
CA ILE A 146 2.33 11.13 14.10
C ILE A 146 1.23 10.08 14.23
N ILE A 147 1.00 9.27 13.19
CA ILE A 147 -0.03 8.23 13.19
C ILE A 147 0.16 7.24 14.33
N ILE A 148 1.37 6.69 14.47
CA ILE A 148 1.68 5.72 15.52
C ILE A 148 1.52 6.36 16.90
N THR A 149 2.00 7.59 17.07
CA THR A 149 2.00 8.28 18.36
C THR A 149 0.59 8.55 18.86
N TYR A 150 -0.29 9.13 18.03
CA TYR A 150 -1.67 9.41 18.46
C TYR A 150 -2.46 8.11 18.66
N THR A 151 -2.27 7.10 17.80
CA THR A 151 -2.99 5.82 17.91
C THR A 151 -2.60 5.08 19.18
N LEU A 152 -1.31 5.08 19.52
CA LEU A 152 -0.80 4.49 20.75
C LEU A 152 -1.26 5.27 21.99
N ALA A 153 -1.21 6.61 21.96
CA ALA A 153 -1.68 7.44 23.06
C ALA A 153 -3.16 7.17 23.37
N ILE A 154 -4.02 7.14 22.35
CA ILE A 154 -5.45 6.84 22.52
C ILE A 154 -5.66 5.41 23.03
N SER A 155 -4.90 4.44 22.52
CA SER A 155 -4.98 3.06 22.99
C SER A 155 -4.62 2.92 24.47
N LEU A 156 -3.59 3.64 24.94
CA LEU A 156 -3.17 3.66 26.34
C LEU A 156 -4.21 4.35 27.23
N ILE A 157 -4.81 5.45 26.76
CA ILE A 157 -5.88 6.17 27.49
C ILE A 157 -7.15 5.31 27.58
N ILE A 158 -7.46 4.50 26.56
CA ILE A 158 -8.61 3.60 26.64
C ILE A 158 -8.33 2.38 27.54
N ALA A 159 -7.07 1.92 27.58
CA ALA A 159 -6.69 0.74 28.35
C ALA A 159 -6.52 0.99 29.86
N ILE A 160 -6.04 2.17 30.28
CA ILE A 160 -5.65 2.43 31.67
C ILE A 160 -6.70 3.27 32.44
N PRO A 161 -7.03 4.52 32.06
CA PRO A 161 -7.84 5.40 32.91
C PRO A 161 -9.33 5.43 32.54
N CYS A 162 -9.73 5.16 31.28
CA CYS A 162 -11.14 5.18 30.87
C CYS A 162 -11.88 3.83 31.13
N VAL A 163 -11.46 3.00 32.08
CA VAL A 163 -12.20 1.75 32.41
C VAL A 163 -13.62 2.11 32.84
N PRO A 164 -14.69 1.58 32.23
CA PRO A 164 -16.05 2.06 32.45
C PRO A 164 -16.67 1.46 33.72
N THR A 165 -16.01 1.65 34.86
CA THR A 165 -16.55 1.30 36.18
C THR A 165 -17.43 2.41 36.76
N ASN A 166 -17.28 3.66 36.28
CA ASN A 166 -18.05 4.82 36.74
C ASN A 166 -18.71 5.59 35.57
N PRO A 167 -19.92 6.14 35.75
CA PRO A 167 -20.64 6.89 34.71
C PRO A 167 -19.92 8.16 34.23
N GLU A 168 -19.04 8.74 35.05
CA GLU A 168 -18.17 9.88 34.65
C GLU A 168 -17.18 9.50 33.53
N ASN A 169 -16.84 8.22 33.38
CA ASN A 169 -15.88 7.73 32.38
C ASN A 169 -16.46 7.72 30.95
N GLY A 170 -17.78 7.93 30.80
CA GLY A 170 -18.40 8.13 29.49
C GLY A 170 -17.91 9.39 28.78
N GLN A 171 -17.58 10.46 29.54
CA GLN A 171 -17.02 11.69 28.97
C GLN A 171 -15.58 11.47 28.44
N CYS A 172 -14.79 10.66 29.14
CA CYS A 172 -13.42 10.26 28.76
C CYS A 172 -13.40 9.65 27.34
N LEU A 173 -14.29 8.67 27.11
CA LEU A 173 -14.39 7.96 25.84
C LEU A 173 -14.89 8.85 24.69
N ASN A 174 -15.86 9.73 24.96
CA ASN A 174 -16.38 10.64 23.95
C ASN A 174 -15.31 11.65 23.48
N GLN A 175 -14.58 12.23 24.44
CA GLN A 175 -13.47 13.16 24.14
C GLN A 175 -12.35 12.46 23.37
N CYS A 176 -11.99 11.23 23.75
CA CYS A 176 -11.00 10.44 23.01
C CYS A 176 -11.46 10.17 21.58
N GLY A 177 -12.74 9.81 21.38
CA GLY A 177 -13.31 9.57 20.06
C GLY A 177 -13.31 10.81 19.16
N LEU A 178 -13.60 11.99 19.72
CA LEU A 178 -13.53 13.27 19.01
C LEU A 178 -12.10 13.59 18.56
N TRP A 179 -11.12 13.53 19.47
CA TRP A 179 -9.72 13.76 19.12
C TRP A 179 -9.21 12.74 18.11
N GLN A 180 -9.59 11.47 18.26
CA GLN A 180 -9.29 10.43 17.29
C GLN A 180 -9.78 10.79 15.89
N ALA A 181 -11.04 11.22 15.77
CA ALA A 181 -11.63 11.59 14.48
C ALA A 181 -10.89 12.77 13.83
N ILE A 182 -10.55 13.79 14.61
CA ILE A 182 -9.80 14.97 14.15
C ILE A 182 -8.42 14.57 13.62
N PHE A 183 -7.63 13.82 14.40
CA PHE A 183 -6.31 13.36 13.97
C PHE A 183 -6.38 12.41 12.77
N ASN A 184 -7.41 11.56 12.70
CA ASN A 184 -7.64 10.69 11.56
C ASN A 184 -7.80 11.52 10.28
N ILE A 185 -8.66 12.54 10.28
CA ILE A 185 -8.87 13.40 9.11
C ILE A 185 -7.65 14.24 8.76
N LEU A 186 -6.98 14.81 9.78
CA LEU A 186 -5.78 15.62 9.56
C LEU A 186 -4.67 14.79 8.91
N THR A 187 -4.52 13.53 9.34
CA THR A 187 -3.54 12.62 8.73
C THR A 187 -3.94 12.18 7.34
N ASP A 188 -5.23 12.00 7.04
CA ASP A 188 -5.69 11.73 5.65
C ASP A 188 -5.37 12.90 4.71
N ALA A 189 -5.63 14.13 5.17
CA ALA A 189 -5.27 15.33 4.41
C ALA A 189 -3.75 15.43 4.18
N ALA A 190 -2.93 15.15 5.22
CA ALA A 190 -1.48 15.17 5.11
C ALA A 190 -0.95 14.15 4.08
N ILE A 191 -1.52 12.93 4.06
CA ILE A 191 -1.17 11.87 3.11
C ILE A 191 -1.47 12.29 1.68
N LEU A 192 -2.59 12.97 1.46
CA LEU A 192 -2.99 13.49 0.15
C LEU A 192 -2.10 14.63 -0.33
N LEU A 193 -1.72 15.54 0.58
CA LEU A 193 -0.89 16.69 0.24
C LEU A 193 0.58 16.31 -0.04
N LEU A 194 1.07 15.20 0.50
CA LEU A 194 2.44 14.73 0.30
C LEU A 194 2.81 14.58 -1.19
N PRO A 195 2.07 13.80 -2.00
CA PRO A 195 2.36 13.67 -3.42
C PRO A 195 1.96 14.89 -4.24
N SER A 196 0.95 15.67 -3.86
CA SER A 196 0.50 16.82 -4.66
C SER A 196 1.56 17.91 -4.74
N ASN A 197 2.19 18.26 -3.62
CA ASN A 197 3.20 19.32 -3.59
C ASN A 197 4.40 18.98 -4.48
N MET A 198 4.76 17.70 -4.61
CA MET A 198 5.82 17.28 -5.52
C MET A 198 5.40 17.28 -6.99
N LEU A 199 4.14 16.93 -7.28
CA LEU A 199 3.63 16.86 -8.65
C LEU A 199 3.58 18.22 -9.35
N TYR A 200 3.34 19.32 -8.62
CA TYR A 200 3.27 20.66 -9.22
C TYR A 200 4.59 21.14 -9.82
N LEU A 201 5.74 20.62 -9.35
CA LEU A 201 7.05 21.06 -9.82
C LEU A 201 7.70 20.13 -10.87
N LEU A 202 7.18 18.92 -11.09
CA LEU A 202 7.89 17.91 -11.88
C LEU A 202 7.10 17.43 -13.10
N LYS A 203 7.65 17.64 -14.31
CA LYS A 203 7.12 17.16 -15.60
C LYS A 203 7.26 15.64 -15.71
N LEU A 204 6.39 14.89 -15.03
CA LEU A 204 6.40 13.43 -15.06
C LEU A 204 5.76 12.86 -16.35
N PRO A 205 6.26 11.72 -16.86
CA PRO A 205 5.62 11.01 -17.96
C PRO A 205 4.22 10.53 -17.57
N LEU A 206 3.31 10.51 -18.55
CA LEU A 206 1.86 10.33 -18.37
C LEU A 206 1.47 9.09 -17.53
N ARG A 207 2.27 8.02 -17.62
CA ARG A 207 2.09 6.77 -16.86
C ARG A 207 2.28 6.94 -15.35
N GLN A 208 3.27 7.73 -14.92
CA GLN A 208 3.51 8.04 -13.50
C GLN A 208 2.50 9.06 -13.00
N LYS A 209 2.14 10.05 -13.82
CA LYS A 209 1.08 11.02 -13.51
C LYS A 209 -0.26 10.35 -13.23
N LEU A 210 -0.63 9.35 -14.03
CA LEU A 210 -1.85 8.58 -13.81
C LEU A 210 -1.79 7.80 -12.48
N ALA A 211 -0.62 7.29 -12.08
CA ALA A 211 -0.41 6.58 -10.79
C ALA A 211 -0.66 7.43 -9.58
N VAL A 212 -0.13 8.64 -9.61
CA VAL A 212 -0.37 9.57 -8.53
C VAL A 212 -1.81 10.10 -8.57
N ALA A 213 -2.40 10.30 -9.76
CA ALA A 213 -3.79 10.72 -9.90
C ALA A 213 -4.79 9.70 -9.32
N SER A 214 -4.56 8.39 -9.47
CA SER A 214 -5.45 7.40 -8.84
C SER A 214 -5.36 7.46 -7.32
N ILE A 215 -4.16 7.56 -6.75
CA ILE A 215 -3.99 7.69 -5.30
C ILE A 215 -4.75 8.91 -4.77
N PHE A 216 -4.66 10.04 -5.49
CA PHE A 216 -5.31 11.28 -5.12
C PHE A 216 -6.85 11.19 -5.17
N SER A 217 -7.39 10.63 -6.25
CA SER A 217 -8.84 10.40 -6.40
C SER A 217 -9.39 9.51 -5.29
N THR A 218 -8.63 8.47 -4.93
CA THR A 218 -9.02 7.54 -3.88
C THR A 218 -9.00 8.19 -2.49
N GLY A 219 -8.02 9.04 -2.19
CA GLY A 219 -8.00 9.74 -0.90
C GLY A 219 -9.09 10.80 -0.76
N ILE A 220 -9.49 11.48 -1.84
CA ILE A 220 -10.65 12.40 -1.79
C ILE A 220 -11.93 11.64 -1.37
N PHE A 221 -12.12 10.43 -1.88
CA PHE A 221 -13.27 9.61 -1.52
C PHE A 221 -13.26 9.24 -0.02
N VAL A 222 -12.09 8.90 0.54
CA VAL A 222 -11.95 8.63 1.98
C VAL A 222 -12.27 9.87 2.82
N ILE A 223 -11.84 11.06 2.41
CA ILE A 223 -12.19 12.31 3.12
C ILE A 223 -13.72 12.50 3.20
N ILE A 224 -14.45 12.24 2.11
CA ILE A 224 -15.92 12.38 2.10
C ILE A 224 -16.55 11.45 3.13
N ILE A 225 -16.09 10.20 3.23
CA ILE A 225 -16.57 9.24 4.23
C ILE A 225 -16.28 9.74 5.66
N CYS A 226 -15.09 10.29 5.89
CA CYS A 226 -14.73 10.85 7.20
C CYS A 226 -15.60 12.05 7.60
N ILE A 227 -15.96 12.93 6.66
CA ILE A 227 -16.88 14.06 6.91
C ILE A 227 -18.25 13.55 7.35
N VAL A 228 -18.80 12.56 6.63
CA VAL A 228 -20.08 11.93 7.01
C VAL A 228 -20.00 11.40 8.43
N ARG A 229 -18.91 10.73 8.81
CA ARG A 229 -18.72 10.19 10.16
C ARG A 229 -18.72 11.26 11.26
N ILE A 230 -18.09 12.42 11.05
CA ILE A 230 -18.12 13.53 12.02
C ILE A 230 -19.56 13.94 12.35
N THR A 231 -20.45 14.00 11.34
CA THR A 231 -21.84 14.40 11.59
C THR A 231 -22.57 13.48 12.57
N TYR A 232 -22.23 12.18 12.56
CA TYR A 232 -22.78 11.21 13.51
C TYR A 232 -22.15 11.31 14.90
N ILE A 233 -20.85 11.60 14.99
CA ILE A 233 -20.16 11.79 16.27
C ILE A 233 -20.68 13.06 16.96
N MET A 234 -20.88 14.14 16.20
CA MET A 234 -21.47 15.37 16.73
C MET A 234 -22.91 15.14 17.19
N ALA A 235 -23.71 14.40 16.40
CA ALA A 235 -25.04 13.98 16.84
C ALA A 235 -25.01 13.17 18.14
N LEU A 236 -23.92 12.46 18.44
CA LEU A 236 -23.83 11.64 19.65
C LEU A 236 -23.72 12.47 20.95
N GLN A 237 -23.31 13.73 20.88
CA GLN A 237 -23.13 14.57 22.07
C GLN A 237 -24.47 14.99 22.71
N ASP A 238 -25.51 15.19 21.89
CA ASP A 238 -26.80 15.73 22.35
C ASP A 238 -27.94 14.69 22.34
N ASN A 239 -27.69 13.48 21.84
CA ASN A 239 -28.72 12.45 21.72
C ASN A 239 -28.78 11.55 22.97
N PRO A 240 -29.94 11.47 23.66
CA PRO A 240 -30.12 10.56 24.80
C PRO A 240 -30.07 9.09 24.39
N ASP A 241 -30.29 8.80 23.10
CA ASP A 241 -30.27 7.44 22.55
C ASP A 241 -28.90 7.09 21.93
N VAL A 242 -27.95 6.89 22.84
CA VAL A 242 -26.54 6.68 22.49
C VAL A 242 -26.27 5.37 21.75
N LEU A 243 -26.93 4.26 22.10
CA LEU A 243 -26.67 2.94 21.49
C LEU A 243 -27.17 2.87 20.04
N TYR A 244 -28.34 3.45 19.76
CA TYR A 244 -28.89 3.53 18.41
C TYR A 244 -28.00 4.39 17.51
N THR A 245 -27.61 5.56 18.00
CA THR A 245 -26.77 6.52 17.25
C THR A 245 -25.36 5.97 17.03
N GLN A 246 -24.76 5.31 18.03
CA GLN A 246 -23.48 4.60 17.86
C GLN A 246 -23.58 3.46 16.85
N GLY A 247 -24.68 2.71 16.83
CA GLY A 247 -24.91 1.68 15.82
C GLY A 247 -24.86 2.23 14.39
N ARG A 248 -25.52 3.37 14.15
CA ARG A 248 -25.46 4.07 12.85
C ARG A 248 -24.05 4.56 12.51
N ALA A 249 -23.33 5.10 13.49
CA ALA A 249 -21.94 5.51 13.29
C ALA A 249 -21.04 4.30 12.94
N ALA A 250 -21.26 3.14 13.56
CA ALA A 250 -20.50 1.93 13.28
C ALA A 250 -20.70 1.38 11.86
N VAL A 251 -21.88 1.58 11.25
CA VAL A 251 -22.07 1.28 9.82
C VAL A 251 -21.06 2.06 8.99
N TRP A 252 -20.98 3.37 9.18
CA TRP A 252 -20.01 4.21 8.46
C TRP A 252 -18.56 3.88 8.80
N SER A 253 -18.25 3.59 10.06
CA SER A 253 -16.92 3.13 10.49
C SER A 253 -16.49 1.85 9.76
N SER A 254 -17.40 0.88 9.59
CA SER A 254 -17.09 -0.35 8.87
C SER A 254 -16.81 -0.10 7.39
N VAL A 255 -17.61 0.76 6.77
CA VAL A 255 -17.47 1.16 5.38
C VAL A 255 -16.14 1.89 5.18
N GLU A 256 -15.78 2.81 6.08
CA GLU A 256 -14.50 3.54 6.09
C GLU A 256 -13.30 2.59 6.09
N ILE A 257 -13.27 1.61 7.00
CA ILE A 257 -12.15 0.67 7.13
C ILE A 257 -12.02 -0.17 5.86
N ASN A 258 -13.11 -0.81 5.42
CA ASN A 258 -13.07 -1.73 4.29
C ASN A 258 -12.79 -1.01 2.96
N ILE A 259 -13.37 0.17 2.76
CA ILE A 259 -13.08 1.01 1.60
C ILE A 259 -11.62 1.47 1.65
N GLY A 260 -11.10 1.91 2.80
CA GLY A 260 -9.71 2.27 2.96
C GLY A 260 -8.75 1.14 2.53
N ILE A 261 -9.05 -0.10 2.92
CA ILE A 261 -8.29 -1.27 2.50
C ILE A 261 -8.40 -1.50 0.99
N PHE A 262 -9.62 -1.54 0.46
CA PHE A 262 -9.89 -1.68 -0.97
C PHE A 262 -9.09 -0.65 -1.80
N CYS A 263 -9.23 0.61 -1.43
CA CYS A 263 -8.53 1.76 -1.97
C CYS A 263 -7.00 1.59 -1.98
N ASN A 264 -6.40 1.21 -0.84
CA ASN A 264 -4.95 0.96 -0.76
C ASN A 264 -4.53 -0.17 -1.70
N THR A 265 -5.29 -1.27 -1.73
CA THR A 265 -4.97 -2.42 -2.59
C THR A 265 -5.07 -2.09 -4.08
N LEU A 266 -5.99 -1.21 -4.49
CA LEU A 266 -6.13 -0.75 -5.88
C LEU A 266 -4.90 0.02 -6.40
N VAL A 267 -4.21 0.77 -5.53
CA VAL A 267 -3.01 1.54 -5.93
C VAL A 267 -1.93 0.63 -6.52
N VAL A 268 -1.84 -0.61 -6.02
CA VAL A 268 -0.81 -1.60 -6.41
C VAL A 268 -1.28 -2.53 -7.53
N LEU A 269 -2.55 -2.49 -7.94
CA LEU A 269 -3.11 -3.36 -8.99
C LEU A 269 -2.67 -2.99 -10.42
N ARG A 270 -2.02 -1.83 -10.62
CA ARG A 270 -1.57 -1.34 -11.93
C ARG A 270 -0.72 -2.33 -12.74
N PRO A 271 0.36 -2.92 -12.20
CA PRO A 271 1.13 -3.95 -12.90
C PRO A 271 0.29 -5.18 -13.28
N PHE A 272 -0.65 -5.60 -12.42
CA PHE A 272 -1.53 -6.73 -12.69
C PHE A 272 -2.45 -6.48 -13.88
N ILE A 273 -3.10 -5.31 -13.93
CA ILE A 273 -3.98 -4.92 -15.05
C ILE A 273 -3.19 -4.88 -16.36
N ARG A 274 -1.96 -4.37 -16.35
CA ARG A 274 -1.11 -4.33 -17.55
C ARG A 274 -0.73 -5.72 -18.08
N GLN A 275 -0.58 -6.71 -17.20
CA GLN A 275 -0.14 -8.06 -17.58
C GLN A 275 -1.30 -8.94 -18.06
N TYR A 276 -2.46 -8.89 -17.41
CA TYR A 276 -3.60 -9.75 -17.74
C TYR A 276 -4.66 -9.07 -18.61
N PHE A 277 -4.70 -7.74 -18.62
CA PHE A 277 -5.63 -6.97 -19.45
C PHE A 277 -4.92 -5.86 -20.24
N PRO A 278 -3.96 -6.21 -21.13
CA PRO A 278 -3.21 -5.23 -21.92
C PRO A 278 -4.12 -4.34 -22.80
N GLY A 279 -5.36 -4.78 -23.09
CA GLY A 279 -6.35 -4.02 -23.86
C GLY A 279 -7.10 -2.92 -23.10
N LEU A 280 -7.18 -2.94 -21.75
CA LEU A 280 -7.94 -1.93 -20.97
C LEU A 280 -7.29 -0.54 -20.94
N PHE A 281 -5.99 -0.46 -21.25
CA PHE A 281 -5.24 0.80 -21.35
C PHE A 281 -4.57 1.00 -22.72
N SER A 282 -4.93 0.17 -23.71
CA SER A 282 -4.47 0.35 -25.09
C SER A 282 -5.37 1.37 -25.78
N SER A 283 -5.06 2.64 -25.59
CA SER A 283 -5.54 3.69 -26.49
C SER A 283 -4.86 3.51 -27.85
N HIS A 284 -5.39 2.61 -28.67
CA HIS A 284 -5.32 2.77 -30.12
C HIS A 284 -6.38 3.81 -30.52
N LEU A 285 -6.04 4.66 -31.51
CA LEU A 285 -6.81 5.76 -32.10
C LEU A 285 -6.70 7.06 -31.26
N ILE A 286 -6.05 8.14 -31.69
CA ILE A 286 -5.95 8.74 -33.02
C ILE A 286 -4.49 9.16 -33.29
N SER A 287 -3.86 8.53 -34.28
CA SER A 287 -2.72 9.12 -34.98
C SER A 287 -3.32 9.92 -36.13
N ASP A 288 -3.61 11.21 -35.90
CA ASP A 288 -3.90 12.17 -36.97
C ASP A 288 -2.58 12.47 -37.69
N ASP A 289 -2.15 11.53 -38.55
CA ASP A 289 -1.12 11.81 -39.54
C ASP A 289 -1.41 11.09 -40.85
N ALA A 290 -2.64 11.30 -41.35
CA ALA A 290 -3.02 10.92 -42.71
C ALA A 290 -3.16 12.18 -43.56
N ARG A 291 -2.03 12.83 -43.87
CA ARG A 291 -1.87 13.69 -45.06
C ARG A 291 -0.40 14.07 -45.30
N GLN A 292 0.44 13.08 -45.59
CA GLN A 292 1.60 13.31 -46.45
C GLN A 292 2.03 12.00 -47.09
N THR A 293 1.85 11.90 -48.41
CA THR A 293 2.47 10.90 -49.26
C THR A 293 3.98 10.88 -48.99
N PRO A 294 4.58 9.74 -48.60
CA PRO A 294 6.00 9.69 -48.30
C PRO A 294 6.80 9.66 -49.60
N ASP A 295 7.60 10.68 -49.83
CA ASP A 295 8.63 10.73 -50.86
C ASP A 295 9.78 9.75 -50.49
N PRO A 296 10.08 8.72 -51.32
CA PRO A 296 11.09 7.71 -51.02
C PRO A 296 12.51 8.27 -50.82
N GLU A 297 12.84 9.43 -51.41
CA GLU A 297 14.20 10.00 -51.33
C GLU A 297 14.53 10.61 -49.96
N ALA A 298 13.55 11.21 -49.28
CA ALA A 298 13.77 11.85 -47.98
C ALA A 298 14.11 10.85 -46.85
N ASN A 299 13.65 9.60 -46.99
CA ASN A 299 13.85 8.54 -46.00
C ASN A 299 15.26 7.93 -46.09
N LEU A 300 15.85 7.90 -47.30
CA LEU A 300 17.20 7.40 -47.54
C LEU A 300 18.27 8.36 -46.99
N GLU A 301 18.11 9.66 -47.22
CA GLU A 301 18.97 10.73 -46.66
C GLU A 301 18.94 10.72 -45.12
N SER A 302 17.75 10.54 -44.54
CA SER A 302 17.56 10.46 -43.09
C SER A 302 18.22 9.21 -42.48
N ARG A 303 18.17 8.07 -43.18
CA ARG A 303 18.88 6.83 -42.80
C ARG A 303 20.39 6.99 -42.91
N LYS A 304 20.91 7.57 -44.00
CA LYS A 304 22.35 7.85 -44.18
C LYS A 304 22.88 8.79 -43.10
N ARG A 305 22.14 9.84 -42.73
CA ARG A 305 22.49 10.74 -41.62
C ARG A 305 22.51 10.03 -40.26
N ARG A 306 21.59 9.09 -39.99
CA ARG A 306 21.60 8.29 -38.75
C ARG A 306 22.80 7.34 -38.68
N ILE A 307 23.13 6.66 -39.78
CA ILE A 307 24.29 5.75 -39.85
C ILE A 307 25.59 6.54 -39.71
N GLY A 308 25.70 7.72 -40.35
CA GLY A 308 26.85 8.62 -40.19
C GLY A 308 27.04 9.12 -38.75
N LYS A 309 25.94 9.42 -38.03
CA LYS A 309 25.99 9.82 -36.62
C LYS A 309 26.40 8.68 -35.69
N LEU A 310 25.98 7.44 -35.96
CA LEU A 310 26.41 6.25 -35.21
C LEU A 310 27.90 5.96 -35.41
N ARG A 311 28.40 6.07 -36.65
CA ARG A 311 29.83 5.90 -36.97
C ARG A 311 30.70 6.98 -36.32
N LYS A 312 30.23 8.24 -36.29
CA LYS A 312 30.94 9.34 -35.61
C LYS A 312 30.91 9.21 -34.08
N LYS A 313 29.83 8.68 -33.50
CA LYS A 313 29.71 8.43 -32.06
C LYS A 313 30.64 7.29 -31.61
N ASN A 314 30.69 6.19 -32.35
CA ASN A 314 31.60 5.08 -32.04
C ASN A 314 33.08 5.46 -32.19
N SER A 315 33.42 6.31 -33.17
CA SER A 315 34.77 6.87 -33.34
C SER A 315 35.18 7.81 -32.19
N LEU A 316 34.23 8.59 -31.64
CA LEU A 316 34.48 9.47 -30.49
C LEU A 316 34.61 8.70 -29.18
N THR A 317 33.89 7.58 -29.03
CA THR A 317 33.99 6.69 -27.85
C THR A 317 35.30 5.88 -27.87
N LEU A 318 35.77 5.45 -29.05
CA LEU A 318 37.03 4.70 -29.16
C LEU A 318 38.25 5.59 -28.84
N THR A 319 38.25 6.83 -29.30
CA THR A 319 39.34 7.81 -29.03
C THR A 319 39.37 8.28 -27.57
N THR A 320 38.22 8.34 -26.88
CA THR A 320 38.17 8.69 -25.46
C THR A 320 38.59 7.54 -24.54
N MET A 321 38.35 6.28 -24.93
CA MET A 321 38.86 5.11 -24.20
C MET A 321 40.37 4.95 -24.36
N ASP A 322 40.92 5.21 -25.55
CA ASP A 322 42.36 5.14 -25.82
C ASP A 322 43.14 6.21 -25.01
N HIS A 323 42.57 7.41 -24.88
CA HIS A 323 43.18 8.49 -24.08
C HIS A 323 43.07 8.25 -22.56
N GLN A 324 42.09 7.47 -22.08
CA GLN A 324 42.02 7.07 -20.66
C GLN A 324 42.94 5.90 -20.33
N MET A 325 43.08 4.90 -21.22
CA MET A 325 44.02 3.79 -21.04
C MET A 325 45.49 4.27 -21.04
N ASN A 326 45.85 5.19 -21.94
CA ASN A 326 47.22 5.75 -21.99
C ASN A 326 47.58 6.61 -20.75
N ARG A 327 46.59 7.11 -20.00
CA ARG A 327 46.81 7.77 -18.71
C ARG A 327 46.99 6.78 -17.56
N MET A 328 46.41 5.59 -17.64
CA MET A 328 46.56 4.55 -16.62
C MET A 328 47.88 3.78 -16.79
N ASP A 329 48.35 3.54 -18.02
CA ASP A 329 49.61 2.86 -18.30
C ASP A 329 50.86 3.70 -17.95
N LYS A 330 50.77 5.03 -17.96
CA LYS A 330 51.86 5.88 -17.45
C LYS A 330 52.04 5.84 -15.93
N GLN A 331 51.08 5.26 -15.21
CA GLN A 331 51.11 5.18 -13.74
C GLN A 331 51.40 3.76 -13.21
N ALA A 332 51.34 2.75 -14.08
CA ALA A 332 51.76 1.38 -13.80
C ALA A 332 52.68 0.91 -14.93
N GLY A 333 54.00 0.98 -14.72
CA GLY A 333 55.00 0.66 -15.74
C GLY A 333 54.98 -0.79 -16.22
N ILE A 334 54.08 -1.11 -17.16
CA ILE A 334 54.02 -2.40 -17.83
C ILE A 334 53.80 -2.13 -19.32
N MET A 335 54.88 -2.18 -20.11
CA MET A 335 54.80 -2.23 -21.57
C MET A 335 54.48 -3.67 -21.98
N ARG A 336 53.38 -3.88 -22.71
CA ARG A 336 53.19 -5.09 -23.53
C ARG A 336 53.01 -4.67 -24.98
N GLU A 337 53.96 -5.08 -25.80
CA GLU A 337 53.93 -4.96 -27.25
C GLU A 337 53.08 -6.11 -27.81
N TYR A 338 52.14 -5.80 -28.70
CA TYR A 338 51.46 -6.80 -29.51
C TYR A 338 51.63 -6.39 -30.97
N GLU A 339 52.30 -7.24 -31.73
CA GLU A 339 52.38 -7.16 -33.18
C GLU A 339 51.14 -7.83 -33.77
N VAL A 340 50.34 -7.09 -34.52
CA VAL A 340 49.17 -7.62 -35.24
C VAL A 340 49.43 -7.46 -36.73
N SER A 341 49.75 -8.58 -37.38
CA SER A 341 49.78 -8.70 -38.83
C SER A 341 48.35 -8.78 -39.37
N VAL A 342 48.03 -7.90 -40.32
CA VAL A 342 46.72 -7.88 -41.01
C VAL A 342 46.93 -8.37 -42.42
N GLU A 343 46.41 -9.56 -42.73
CA GLU A 343 46.33 -10.05 -44.09
C GLU A 343 45.04 -9.55 -44.73
N ARG A 344 45.17 -8.90 -45.90
CA ARG A 344 44.08 -8.25 -46.62
C ARG A 344 43.56 -9.22 -47.67
N SER A 345 42.29 -9.59 -47.60
CA SER A 345 41.61 -10.31 -48.69
C SER A 345 40.57 -9.38 -49.31
N ASP A 346 40.83 -8.99 -50.55
CA ASP A 346 39.89 -8.30 -51.44
C ASP A 346 38.97 -9.35 -52.07
N GLY A 347 37.66 -9.21 -51.92
CA GLY A 347 36.73 -10.07 -52.67
C GLY A 347 35.35 -10.19 -52.04
N GLU A 348 34.35 -10.05 -52.90
CA GLU A 348 32.92 -10.06 -52.60
C GLU A 348 32.43 -11.36 -51.94
N GLY A 349 31.43 -11.21 -51.06
CA GLY A 349 30.54 -12.29 -50.69
C GLY A 349 30.85 -12.97 -49.36
N ALA A 350 29.90 -12.83 -48.43
CA ALA A 350 29.59 -13.69 -47.29
C ALA A 350 30.74 -14.51 -46.65
N SER A 351 30.95 -14.34 -45.35
CA SER A 351 30.43 -15.33 -44.38
C SER A 351 30.82 -15.00 -42.93
N SER A 352 29.91 -15.42 -42.05
CA SER A 352 30.11 -15.94 -40.68
C SER A 352 31.45 -15.67 -39.96
N VAL A 353 31.37 -15.01 -38.82
CA VAL A 353 32.34 -15.19 -37.74
C VAL A 353 32.09 -16.57 -37.12
N ASN A 354 32.96 -17.54 -37.44
CA ASN A 354 33.13 -18.74 -36.65
C ASN A 354 33.87 -18.36 -35.37
N VAL A 355 33.17 -18.41 -34.23
CA VAL A 355 33.83 -18.46 -32.92
C VAL A 355 34.43 -19.86 -32.80
N GLY A 356 35.75 -19.95 -32.90
CA GLY A 356 36.50 -21.16 -32.57
C GLY A 356 36.16 -21.61 -31.15
N LYS A 357 35.68 -22.85 -31.05
CA LYS A 357 35.48 -23.61 -29.81
C LYS A 357 36.82 -24.18 -29.32
N GLU A 358 36.73 -24.70 -28.08
CA GLU A 358 37.71 -25.50 -27.33
C GLU A 358 38.84 -24.68 -26.71
N LYS A 359 39.27 -24.90 -25.46
CA LYS A 359 39.29 -26.07 -24.57
C LYS A 359 39.64 -25.44 -23.19
N GLU A 360 39.06 -25.75 -22.05
CA GLU A 360 39.26 -26.96 -21.25
C GLU A 360 38.46 -26.72 -19.96
N ARG A 361 37.59 -27.67 -19.63
CA ARG A 361 36.97 -27.81 -18.32
C ARG A 361 37.60 -29.08 -17.77
N GLU A 362 38.72 -28.96 -17.06
CA GLU A 362 39.27 -30.12 -16.31
C GLU A 362 40.12 -29.74 -15.08
N ASP A 363 40.59 -28.50 -14.89
CA ASP A 363 41.49 -28.20 -13.76
C ASP A 363 40.86 -27.63 -12.47
N GLU A 364 39.57 -27.24 -12.48
CA GLU A 364 38.96 -26.62 -11.28
C GLU A 364 38.23 -27.61 -10.35
N MET A 365 37.97 -28.85 -10.78
CA MET A 365 37.30 -29.85 -9.94
C MET A 365 38.26 -30.70 -9.10
N GLU A 366 39.52 -30.86 -9.52
CA GLU A 366 40.57 -31.54 -8.73
C GLU A 366 41.19 -30.65 -7.65
N SER A 367 41.19 -29.33 -7.84
CA SER A 367 41.77 -28.37 -6.87
C SER A 367 40.91 -28.20 -5.61
N MET A 368 39.58 -28.33 -5.74
CA MET A 368 38.65 -28.14 -4.61
C MET A 368 38.42 -29.39 -3.77
N GLU A 369 38.45 -30.60 -4.37
CA GLU A 369 38.42 -31.86 -3.60
C GLU A 369 39.73 -32.13 -2.85
N GLY A 370 40.87 -31.67 -3.39
CA GLY A 370 42.17 -31.72 -2.73
C GLY A 370 42.31 -30.78 -1.53
N MET A 371 41.53 -29.69 -1.48
CA MET A 371 41.53 -28.73 -0.38
C MET A 371 40.60 -29.15 0.78
N ILE A 372 39.52 -29.89 0.49
CA ILE A 372 38.59 -30.40 1.50
C ILE A 372 39.13 -31.66 2.21
N ARG A 373 39.96 -32.48 1.54
CA ARG A 373 40.63 -33.63 2.19
C ARG A 373 41.76 -33.26 3.15
N ARG A 374 42.39 -32.09 3.00
CA ARG A 374 43.48 -31.64 3.91
C ARG A 374 42.99 -31.01 5.22
N VAL A 375 41.72 -30.63 5.32
CA VAL A 375 41.14 -30.05 6.54
C VAL A 375 40.58 -31.12 7.49
N SER A 376 40.39 -32.36 7.03
CA SER A 376 39.77 -33.44 7.82
C SER A 376 40.76 -34.46 8.43
N VAL A 377 42.07 -34.29 8.24
CA VAL A 377 43.08 -35.28 8.71
C VAL A 377 43.98 -34.75 9.84
N ASP A 378 43.92 -33.47 10.19
CA ASP A 378 44.73 -32.88 11.28
C ASP A 378 43.96 -32.71 12.61
N GLY A 379 42.78 -33.35 12.71
CA GLY A 379 41.86 -33.23 13.86
C GLY A 379 41.66 -34.51 14.66
N SER A 380 42.47 -35.57 14.44
CA SER A 380 42.39 -36.82 15.20
C SER A 380 43.66 -37.64 15.06
N ASP A 381 44.77 -37.17 15.64
CA ASP A 381 45.77 -38.06 16.24
C ASP A 381 46.70 -37.30 17.20
N LYS A 382 46.39 -37.48 18.49
CA LYS A 382 47.32 -37.63 19.63
C LYS A 382 47.79 -36.38 20.38
N LEU A 383 47.14 -36.28 21.55
CA LEU A 383 47.60 -35.83 22.89
C LEU A 383 47.56 -34.33 23.20
#